data_AF-B8HJ20-F1
#
_entry.id   AF-B8HJ20-F1
#
_cell.length_a   1.000
_cell.length_b   1.000
_cell.length_c   1.000
_cell.angle_alpha   90.00
_cell.angle_beta   90.00
_cell.angle_gamma   90.00
#
_symmetry.space_group_name_H-M   'P 1'
#
loop_
_entity.id
_entity.type
_entity.pdbx_description
1 polymer ?
#
loop_
_entity_poly.entity_id
_entity_poly.type
_entity_poly.pdbx_seq_one_letter_code
_entity_poly.pdbx_strand_id
1 'polypeptide(L)'
;MTATATETRTEPVEESTPLFTIWAEGFAATGEAETAWQLNESPIGAASFDEAVRLYSEASESRYLFKRHRNGTWTYWGCRLFDNESDARGAFG
;
A
#
# COMPACT_ATOMS: atom_id res chain seq x y z
N MET A 1 -6.27 53.26 -25.43
CA MET A 1 -5.72 52.68 -24.19
C MET A 1 -6.60 51.49 -23.85
N THR A 2 -6.17 50.29 -24.23
CA THR A 2 -6.96 49.06 -24.03
C THR A 2 -6.20 48.23 -23.02
N ALA A 3 -6.73 48.12 -21.81
CA ALA A 3 -6.18 47.29 -20.76
C ALA A 3 -6.63 45.84 -21.00
N THR A 4 -5.67 44.98 -21.36
CA THR A 4 -5.91 43.54 -21.48
C THR A 4 -5.82 42.94 -20.09
N ALA A 5 -6.94 42.44 -19.57
CA ALA A 5 -6.98 41.68 -18.33
C ALA A 5 -6.27 40.33 -18.53
N THR A 6 -5.27 40.06 -17.71
CA THR A 6 -4.59 38.77 -17.64
C THR A 6 -5.41 37.85 -16.74
N GLU A 7 -6.20 36.95 -17.33
CA GLU A 7 -6.79 35.82 -16.62
C GLU A 7 -5.69 34.82 -16.28
N THR A 8 -5.43 34.65 -14.99
CA THR A 8 -4.59 33.58 -14.44
C THR A 8 -5.27 32.25 -14.72
N ARG A 9 -4.81 31.54 -15.75
CA ARG A 9 -5.18 30.14 -16.00
C ARG A 9 -4.50 29.28 -14.94
N THR A 10 -5.23 28.91 -13.89
CA THR A 10 -4.85 27.81 -12.99
C THR A 10 -4.83 26.53 -13.83
N GLU A 11 -3.64 26.03 -14.13
CA GLU A 11 -3.50 24.70 -14.76
C GLU A 11 -3.93 23.63 -13.75
N PRO A 12 -4.61 22.55 -14.19
CA PRO A 12 -4.93 21.45 -13.30
C PRO A 12 -3.61 20.81 -12.86
N VAL A 13 -3.41 20.70 -11.55
CA VAL A 13 -2.34 19.89 -10.99
C VAL A 13 -2.62 18.46 -11.43
N GLU A 14 -1.79 17.89 -12.31
CA GLU A 14 -1.85 16.47 -12.62
C GLU A 14 -1.52 15.71 -11.33
N GLU A 15 -2.56 15.30 -10.62
CA GLU A 15 -2.45 14.55 -9.37
C GLU A 15 -1.92 13.16 -9.73
N SER A 16 -0.60 12.99 -9.63
CA SER A 16 0.05 11.71 -9.87
C SER A 16 -0.45 10.69 -8.86
N THR A 17 -1.05 9.59 -9.33
CA THR A 17 -1.54 8.50 -8.46
C THR A 17 -0.42 8.01 -7.53
N PRO A 18 -0.62 8.00 -6.20
CA PRO A 18 0.36 7.49 -5.25
C PRO A 18 0.77 6.04 -5.55
N LEU A 19 2.04 5.73 -5.30
CA LEU A 19 2.60 4.39 -5.46
C LEU A 19 2.80 3.74 -4.08
N PHE A 20 2.34 2.51 -3.92
CA PHE A 20 2.43 1.76 -2.68
C PHE A 20 3.27 0.49 -2.84
N THR A 21 4.16 0.24 -1.87
CA THR A 21 4.77 -1.08 -1.63
C THR A 21 4.04 -1.76 -0.48
N ILE A 22 3.72 -3.03 -0.60
CA ILE A 22 3.01 -3.78 0.44
C ILE A 22 4.03 -4.63 1.19
N TRP A 23 4.17 -4.33 2.47
CA TRP A 23 5.05 -5.03 3.39
C TRP A 23 4.25 -5.84 4.39
N ALA A 24 4.69 -7.06 4.70
CA ALA A 24 4.18 -7.85 5.81
C ALA A 24 5.14 -7.76 7.01
N GLU A 25 4.59 -7.73 8.23
CA GLU A 25 5.38 -7.95 9.45
C GLU A 25 6.02 -9.33 9.41
N GLY A 26 7.18 -9.47 10.05
CA GLY A 26 7.84 -10.77 10.18
C GLY A 26 7.01 -11.79 10.96
N PHE A 27 7.40 -13.06 10.87
CA PHE A 27 6.82 -14.15 11.66
C PHE A 27 7.89 -15.10 12.18
N ALA A 28 7.53 -15.85 13.22
CA ALA A 28 8.29 -17.01 13.69
C ALA A 28 7.29 -18.11 14.06
N ALA A 29 7.08 -19.07 13.15
CA ALA A 29 6.11 -20.14 13.30
C ALA A 29 6.77 -21.48 13.01
N THR A 30 6.76 -22.39 14.00
CA THR A 30 7.20 -23.81 13.92
C THR A 30 8.22 -24.13 12.81
N GLY A 31 9.48 -23.71 13.02
CA GLY A 31 10.60 -24.06 12.14
C GLY A 31 10.86 -23.06 11.01
N GLU A 32 9.96 -22.11 10.77
CA GLU A 32 10.12 -21.04 9.82
C GLU A 32 10.13 -19.68 10.53
N ALA A 33 10.93 -18.77 10.01
CA ALA A 33 10.93 -17.39 10.44
C ALA A 33 11.30 -16.50 9.25
N GLU A 34 10.67 -15.34 9.20
CA GLU A 34 10.98 -14.30 8.24
C GLU A 34 10.93 -12.94 8.94
N THR A 35 11.87 -12.06 8.61
CA THR A 35 11.78 -10.65 9.00
C THR A 35 10.69 -9.95 8.18
N ALA A 36 10.42 -8.67 8.40
CA ALA A 36 9.54 -7.93 7.49
C ALA A 36 9.95 -8.12 6.02
N TRP A 37 8.97 -8.40 5.16
CA TRP A 37 9.20 -8.70 3.74
C TRP A 37 8.18 -8.01 2.83
N GLN A 38 8.59 -7.74 1.60
CA GLN A 38 7.76 -7.10 0.58
C GLN A 38 6.99 -8.18 -0.20
N LEU A 39 5.68 -7.98 -0.38
CA LEU A 39 4.82 -8.92 -1.11
C LEU A 39 4.82 -8.67 -2.62
N ASN A 40 4.78 -7.41 -3.05
CA ASN A 40 4.70 -7.05 -4.47
C ASN A 40 6.08 -6.79 -5.08
N GLU A 41 6.33 -7.28 -6.29
CA GLU A 41 7.60 -7.03 -7.00
C GLU A 41 7.74 -5.59 -7.50
N SER A 42 6.62 -4.90 -7.75
CA SER A 42 6.58 -3.53 -8.26
C SER A 42 5.53 -2.70 -7.52
N PRO A 43 5.79 -1.41 -7.23
CA PRO A 43 4.83 -0.53 -6.57
C PRO A 43 3.49 -0.45 -7.29
N ILE A 44 2.40 -0.35 -6.54
CA ILE A 44 1.03 -0.33 -7.03
C ILE A 44 0.49 1.10 -6.99
N GLY A 45 0.05 1.61 -8.14
CA GLY A 45 -0.67 2.87 -8.22
C GLY A 45 -2.09 2.71 -7.67
N ALA A 46 -2.42 3.43 -6.60
CA ALA A 46 -3.76 3.43 -6.01
C ALA A 46 -4.06 4.76 -5.31
N ALA A 47 -5.33 5.06 -5.05
CA ALA A 47 -5.71 6.24 -4.28
C ALA A 47 -5.46 6.07 -2.77
N SER A 48 -5.29 4.83 -2.29
CA SER A 48 -5.01 4.53 -0.88
C SER A 48 -4.31 3.19 -0.72
N PHE A 49 -3.69 2.97 0.45
CA PHE A 49 -3.11 1.68 0.81
C PHE A 49 -4.15 0.54 0.82
N ASP A 50 -5.37 0.82 1.28
CA ASP A 50 -6.47 -0.16 1.27
C ASP A 50 -6.80 -0.64 -0.14
N GLU A 51 -6.85 0.30 -1.09
CA GLU A 51 -7.06 -0.01 -2.49
C GLU A 51 -5.85 -0.76 -3.09
N ALA A 52 -4.63 -0.37 -2.76
CA ALA A 52 -3.42 -1.08 -3.21
C ALA A 52 -3.43 -2.56 -2.77
N VAL A 53 -3.77 -2.83 -1.50
CA VAL A 53 -3.88 -4.20 -0.97
C VAL A 53 -5.02 -4.96 -1.64
N ARG A 54 -6.17 -4.31 -1.89
CA ARG A 54 -7.29 -4.94 -2.61
C ARG A 54 -6.88 -5.33 -4.04
N LEU A 55 -6.27 -4.42 -4.79
CA LEU A 55 -5.81 -4.66 -6.16
C LEU A 55 -4.78 -5.79 -6.20
N TYR A 56 -3.82 -5.80 -5.28
CA TYR A 56 -2.83 -6.87 -5.17
C TYR A 56 -3.47 -8.22 -4.82
N SER A 57 -4.38 -8.23 -3.83
CA SER A 57 -5.09 -9.43 -3.40
C SER A 57 -5.93 -10.03 -4.53
N GLU A 58 -6.66 -9.21 -5.29
CA GLU A 58 -7.50 -9.66 -6.40
C GLU A 58 -6.69 -10.28 -7.55
N ALA A 59 -5.45 -9.81 -7.75
CA ALA A 59 -4.53 -10.34 -8.75
C ALA A 59 -3.75 -11.59 -8.29
N SER A 60 -3.73 -11.88 -6.98
CA SER A 60 -2.97 -13.00 -6.40
C SER A 60 -3.75 -14.32 -6.45
N GLU A 61 -3.08 -15.41 -6.82
CA GLU A 61 -3.63 -16.78 -6.67
C GLU A 61 -3.95 -17.13 -5.20
N SER A 62 -3.31 -16.43 -4.26
CA SER A 62 -3.46 -16.61 -2.81
C SER A 62 -4.38 -15.55 -2.17
N ARG A 63 -5.33 -14.98 -2.93
CA ARG A 63 -6.27 -13.95 -2.45
C ARG A 63 -6.98 -14.28 -1.13
N TYR A 64 -7.23 -15.57 -0.86
CA TYR A 64 -7.90 -16.04 0.35
C TYR A 64 -7.06 -15.92 1.62
N LEU A 65 -5.75 -15.71 1.49
CA LEU A 65 -4.85 -15.43 2.62
C LEU A 65 -4.93 -13.98 3.09
N PHE A 66 -5.51 -13.09 2.28
CA PHE A 66 -5.72 -11.69 2.64
C PHE A 66 -7.01 -11.53 3.45
N LYS A 67 -6.92 -10.76 4.53
CA LYS A 67 -8.07 -10.44 5.36
C LYS A 67 -8.05 -8.98 5.77
N ARG A 68 -9.12 -8.27 5.46
CA ARG A 68 -9.41 -6.94 5.99
C ARG A 68 -10.15 -7.06 7.32
N HIS A 69 -9.68 -6.36 8.33
CA HIS A 69 -10.28 -6.34 9.66
C HIS A 69 -11.19 -5.12 9.85
N ARG A 70 -12.11 -5.17 10.82
CA ARG A 70 -13.09 -4.09 11.07
C ARG A 70 -12.44 -2.77 11.47
N ASN A 71 -11.24 -2.81 12.04
CA ASN A 71 -10.43 -1.64 12.41
C ASN A 71 -9.66 -1.02 11.21
N GLY A 72 -9.85 -1.53 9.99
CA GLY A 72 -9.18 -1.04 8.79
C GLY A 72 -7.81 -1.63 8.52
N THR A 73 -7.27 -2.52 9.37
CA THR A 73 -5.98 -3.17 9.11
C THR A 73 -6.14 -4.36 8.17
N TRP A 74 -5.07 -4.70 7.45
CA TRP A 74 -4.97 -5.89 6.62
C TRP A 74 -3.99 -6.89 7.20
N THR A 75 -4.24 -8.17 6.95
CA THR A 75 -3.30 -9.26 7.21
C THR A 75 -3.17 -10.15 5.99
N TYR A 76 -1.97 -10.65 5.72
CA TYR A 76 -1.67 -11.73 4.79
C TYR A 76 -1.18 -12.93 5.58
N TRP A 77 -1.92 -14.05 5.52
CA TRP A 77 -1.59 -15.26 6.28
C TRP A 77 -1.33 -15.00 7.77
N GLY A 78 -2.14 -14.12 8.37
CA GLY A 78 -2.03 -13.72 9.78
C GLY A 78 -1.03 -12.59 10.06
N CYS A 79 -0.12 -12.28 9.14
CA CYS A 79 0.87 -11.21 9.29
C CYS A 79 0.28 -9.87 8.85
N ARG A 80 0.33 -8.85 9.71
CA ARG A 80 -0.16 -7.50 9.43
C ARG A 80 0.58 -6.85 8.26
N LEU A 81 -0.16 -6.09 7.46
CA LEU A 81 0.36 -5.38 6.30
C LEU A 81 0.56 -3.87 6.55
N PHE A 82 1.58 -3.32 5.90
CA PHE A 82 2.04 -1.93 5.99
C PHE A 82 2.41 -1.40 4.60
N ASP A 83 2.39 -0.08 4.44
CA ASP A 83 2.80 0.61 3.21
C ASP A 83 4.32 0.87 3.13
N ASN A 84 5.05 0.55 4.21
CA ASN A 84 6.48 0.74 4.32
C ASN A 84 7.17 -0.33 5.18
N GLU A 85 8.46 -0.54 4.91
CA GLU A 85 9.29 -1.54 5.59
C GLU A 85 9.56 -1.23 7.06
N SER A 86 9.73 0.06 7.39
CA SER A 86 10.11 0.49 8.74
C SER A 86 9.04 0.12 9.76
N ASP A 87 7.78 0.38 9.44
CA ASP A 87 6.64 0.04 10.31
C ASP A 87 6.43 -1.47 10.38
N ALA A 88 6.58 -2.19 9.25
CA ALA A 88 6.49 -3.64 9.22
C ALA A 88 7.57 -4.31 10.10
N ARG A 89 8.80 -3.78 10.07
CA ARG A 89 9.89 -4.23 10.93
C ARG A 89 9.63 -3.90 12.40
N GLY A 90 9.07 -2.72 12.69
CA GLY A 90 8.75 -2.30 14.05
C GLY A 90 7.58 -3.07 14.69
N ALA A 91 6.72 -3.68 13.89
CA ALA A 91 5.60 -4.48 14.38
C ALA A 91 6.02 -5.88 14.87
N PHE A 92 7.10 -6.43 14.30
CA PHE A 92 7.65 -7.74 14.67
C PHE A 92 8.94 -7.57 15.49
N GLY A 93 8.81 -7.64 16.82
CA GLY A 93 9.92 -7.48 17.78
C GLY A 93 9.45 -7.31 19.21
#